data_AF-A0A0N6Z5M2-F1
#
_entry.id   AF-A0A0N6Z5M2-F1
#
_cell.length_a   1.000
_cell.length_b   1.000
_cell.length_c   1.000
_cell.angle_alpha   90.00
_cell.angle_beta   90.00
_cell.angle_gamma   90.00
#
_symmetry.space_group_name_H-M   'P 1'
#
loop_
_entity.id
_entity.type
_entity.pdbx_description
1 polymer ?
#
loop_
_entity_poly.entity_id
_entity_poly.type
_entity_poly.pdbx_seq_one_letter_code
_entity_poly.pdbx_strand_id
1 'polypeptide(L)'
;EQEQERGITITSAAVTAFWKGMDQQFPEHRINVIDTPGHVDFTIEVERSLRVLDGAVVVLCGSSGVQPQTETVWRQANKYEVPRMVFVNKMDRTGADFLRVVGQIKTRLAATPVPIHLNIGTEDNFKGVVDLIKMKAINWNEEDQGMTFSYEEIPAELKDKAEEMHNELVEAAAEANEELMNKYLEEGELTEAEIKAGLRQRTLNNEIILCLCGSAFKNKGVQAMLDAVIEYLPSPTEVKAIRGI
;
A
#
# COMPACT_ATOMS: atom_id res chain seq x y z
N GLU A 1 -27.25 12.15 6.35
CA GLU A 1 -27.62 12.35 7.76
C GLU A 1 -27.07 11.25 8.67
N GLN A 2 -27.51 9.99 8.58
CA GLN A 2 -27.09 8.95 9.55
C GLN A 2 -25.57 8.66 9.60
N GLU A 3 -24.87 8.62 8.46
CA GLU A 3 -23.42 8.42 8.42
C GLU A 3 -22.66 9.57 9.09
N GLN A 4 -23.08 10.81 8.82
CA GLN A 4 -22.48 12.02 9.38
C GLN A 4 -22.74 12.14 10.88
N GLU A 5 -23.93 11.75 11.36
CA GLU A 5 -24.27 11.71 12.79
C GLU A 5 -23.47 10.66 13.55
N ARG A 6 -23.21 9.50 12.93
CA ARG A 6 -22.54 8.36 13.60
C ARG A 6 -21.04 8.32 13.38
N GLY A 7 -20.51 9.11 12.45
CA GLY A 7 -19.09 9.11 12.09
C GLY A 7 -18.61 7.77 11.52
N ILE A 8 -19.49 7.01 10.87
CA ILE A 8 -19.18 5.71 10.24
C ILE A 8 -19.72 5.66 8.81
N THR A 9 -19.00 4.96 7.93
CA THR A 9 -19.45 4.63 6.57
C THR A 9 -20.47 3.48 6.63
N ILE A 10 -21.65 3.67 6.04
CA ILE A 10 -22.75 2.69 6.00
C ILE A 10 -22.92 2.14 4.59
N THR A 11 -22.88 3.01 3.57
CA THR A 11 -22.98 2.64 2.15
C THR A 11 -21.68 2.93 1.42
N SER A 12 -21.36 2.11 0.41
CA SER A 12 -20.18 2.39 -0.43
C SER A 12 -20.36 3.67 -1.24
N ALA A 13 -19.36 4.54 -1.24
CA ALA A 13 -19.34 5.79 -2.01
C ALA A 13 -18.37 5.68 -3.19
N ALA A 14 -18.80 6.10 -4.38
CA ALA A 14 -17.96 6.10 -5.57
C ALA A 14 -17.56 7.54 -5.96
N VAL A 15 -16.26 7.80 -6.10
CA VAL A 15 -15.71 9.10 -6.50
C VAL A 15 -14.67 8.90 -7.59
N THR A 16 -14.68 9.78 -8.59
CA THR A 16 -13.62 9.84 -9.61
C THR A 16 -12.61 10.92 -9.24
N ALA A 17 -11.33 10.57 -9.30
CA ALA A 17 -10.20 11.47 -9.13
C ALA A 17 -9.21 11.33 -10.30
N PHE A 18 -8.35 12.33 -10.47
CA PHE A 18 -7.29 12.34 -11.48
C PHE A 18 -5.94 12.50 -10.78
N TRP A 19 -4.98 11.66 -11.12
CA TRP A 19 -3.66 11.63 -10.49
C TRP A 19 -2.55 11.62 -11.55
N LYS A 20 -1.54 12.48 -11.38
CA LYS A 20 -0.36 12.57 -12.26
C LYS A 20 0.92 12.05 -11.61
N GLY A 21 0.81 11.50 -10.40
CA GLY A 21 1.96 11.26 -9.55
C GLY A 21 2.30 12.47 -8.68
N MET A 22 2.85 12.23 -7.50
CA MET A 22 3.23 13.32 -6.59
C MET A 22 4.33 14.23 -7.16
N ASP A 23 5.14 13.72 -8.09
CA ASP A 23 6.19 14.45 -8.84
C ASP A 23 5.76 14.75 -10.28
N GLN A 24 4.47 14.60 -10.60
CA GLN A 24 3.93 14.70 -11.97
C GLN A 24 4.64 13.76 -12.97
N GLN A 25 5.18 12.65 -12.47
CA GLN A 25 5.97 11.70 -13.25
C GLN A 25 5.14 10.79 -14.15
N PHE A 26 3.82 10.76 -13.98
CA PHE A 26 2.90 9.94 -14.76
C PHE A 26 2.05 10.79 -15.72
N PRO A 27 1.60 10.22 -16.85
CA PRO A 27 0.45 10.78 -17.54
C PRO A 27 -0.76 10.85 -16.60
N GLU A 28 -1.75 11.68 -16.91
CA GLU A 28 -2.95 11.80 -16.06
C GLU A 28 -3.74 10.49 -16.04
N HIS A 29 -3.80 9.86 -14.87
CA HIS A 29 -4.58 8.65 -14.65
C HIS A 29 -5.91 8.99 -13.99
N ARG A 30 -6.99 8.41 -14.53
CA ARG A 30 -8.30 8.46 -13.90
C ARG A 30 -8.43 7.30 -12.91
N ILE A 31 -8.67 7.63 -11.65
CA ILE A 31 -8.89 6.65 -10.56
C ILE A 31 -10.37 6.72 -10.15
N ASN A 32 -11.05 5.58 -10.13
CA ASN A 32 -12.40 5.49 -9.56
C ASN A 32 -12.29 4.80 -8.20
N VAL A 33 -12.49 5.57 -7.13
CA VAL A 33 -12.41 5.09 -5.75
C VAL A 33 -13.79 4.64 -5.30
N ILE A 34 -13.87 3.42 -4.77
CA ILE A 34 -15.05 2.93 -4.04
C ILE A 34 -14.65 2.85 -2.56
N ASP A 35 -15.14 3.80 -1.75
CA ASP A 35 -14.96 3.75 -0.30
C ASP A 35 -15.96 2.76 0.28
N THR A 36 -15.48 1.72 0.96
CA THR A 36 -16.32 0.62 1.47
C THR A 36 -16.48 0.69 2.98
N PRO A 37 -17.65 0.32 3.54
CA PRO A 37 -17.84 0.22 4.98
C PRO A 37 -16.83 -0.71 5.68
N GLY A 38 -16.24 -0.26 6.80
CA GLY A 38 -15.34 -1.08 7.61
C GLY A 38 -16.03 -1.93 8.69
N HIS A 39 -17.32 -1.70 8.93
CA HIS A 39 -18.08 -2.38 9.99
C HIS A 39 -18.62 -3.74 9.52
N VAL A 40 -18.62 -4.74 10.41
CA VAL A 40 -19.04 -6.13 10.10
C VAL A 40 -20.47 -6.24 9.61
N ASP A 41 -21.35 -5.37 10.11
CA ASP A 41 -22.77 -5.35 9.75
C ASP A 41 -23.02 -4.99 8.27
N PHE A 42 -22.01 -4.43 7.57
CA PHE A 42 -22.10 -4.02 6.18
C PHE A 42 -21.18 -4.83 5.26
N THR A 43 -20.79 -6.03 5.68
CA THR A 43 -19.94 -6.96 4.91
C THR A 43 -20.51 -7.34 3.54
N ILE A 44 -21.83 -7.26 3.34
CA ILE A 44 -22.46 -7.47 2.02
C ILE A 44 -22.08 -6.36 1.05
N GLU A 45 -22.00 -5.10 1.48
CA GLU A 45 -21.59 -3.97 0.63
C GLU A 45 -20.11 -4.08 0.26
N VAL A 46 -19.27 -4.52 1.20
CA VAL A 46 -17.86 -4.85 0.92
C VAL A 46 -17.77 -5.97 -0.11
N GLU A 47 -18.54 -7.05 0.05
CA GLU A 47 -18.51 -8.18 -0.89
C GLU A 47 -18.96 -7.78 -2.31
N ARG A 48 -19.97 -6.91 -2.42
CA ARG A 48 -20.41 -6.35 -3.71
C ARG A 48 -19.33 -5.48 -4.34
N SER A 49 -18.70 -4.63 -3.54
CA SER A 49 -17.65 -3.74 -4.02
C SER A 49 -16.48 -4.57 -4.56
N LEU A 50 -16.01 -5.57 -3.81
CA LEU A 50 -14.92 -6.47 -4.18
C LEU A 50 -15.13 -7.25 -5.48
N ARG A 51 -16.38 -7.41 -5.94
CA ARG A 51 -16.70 -8.06 -7.23
C ARG A 51 -16.53 -7.15 -8.45
N VAL A 52 -16.47 -5.84 -8.23
CA VAL A 52 -16.50 -4.82 -9.30
C VAL A 52 -15.16 -4.08 -9.41
N LEU A 53 -14.38 -4.05 -8.33
CA LEU A 53 -13.09 -3.38 -8.30
C LEU A 53 -11.96 -4.24 -8.87
N ASP A 54 -11.07 -3.59 -9.61
CA ASP A 54 -9.92 -4.22 -10.25
C ASP A 54 -8.78 -4.49 -9.26
N GLY A 55 -8.64 -3.62 -8.24
CA GLY A 55 -7.65 -3.74 -7.18
C GLY A 55 -8.13 -3.07 -5.89
N ALA A 56 -7.45 -3.37 -4.77
CA ALA A 56 -7.84 -2.87 -3.45
C ALA A 56 -6.65 -2.29 -2.65
N VAL A 57 -6.92 -1.23 -1.90
CA VAL A 57 -6.03 -0.72 -0.85
C VAL A 57 -6.63 -1.07 0.50
N VAL A 58 -6.01 -2.01 1.21
CA VAL A 58 -6.44 -2.41 2.56
C VAL A 58 -5.80 -1.49 3.58
N VAL A 59 -6.60 -0.70 4.29
CA VAL A 59 -6.11 0.25 5.30
C VAL A 59 -6.07 -0.41 6.66
N LEU A 60 -4.90 -0.47 7.27
CA LEU A 60 -4.70 -0.98 8.65
C LEU A 60 -4.30 0.16 9.58
N CYS A 61 -4.67 0.04 10.86
CA CYS A 61 -4.27 0.98 11.89
C CYS A 61 -2.88 0.60 12.43
N GLY A 62 -1.91 1.52 12.45
CA GLY A 62 -0.57 1.26 12.98
C GLY A 62 -0.55 0.78 14.43
N SER A 63 -1.51 1.21 15.25
CA SER A 63 -1.60 0.80 16.66
C SER A 63 -2.48 -0.42 16.90
N SER A 64 -3.57 -0.60 16.15
CA SER A 64 -4.47 -1.75 16.33
C SER A 64 -4.06 -2.98 15.52
N GLY A 65 -3.37 -2.77 14.39
CA GLY A 65 -2.96 -3.80 13.46
C GLY A 65 -4.12 -4.57 12.83
N VAL A 66 -3.92 -5.87 12.60
CA VAL A 66 -4.91 -6.77 12.01
C VAL A 66 -5.97 -7.12 13.04
N GLN A 67 -7.23 -6.79 12.73
CA GLN A 67 -8.40 -7.07 13.56
C GLN A 67 -9.24 -8.21 12.99
N PRO A 68 -10.14 -8.85 13.79
CA PRO A 68 -11.03 -9.91 13.29
C PRO A 68 -11.88 -9.50 12.08
N GLN A 69 -12.22 -8.21 11.99
CA GLN A 69 -12.93 -7.63 10.85
C GLN A 69 -12.06 -7.62 9.58
N THR A 70 -10.78 -7.28 9.72
CA THR A 70 -9.79 -7.34 8.64
C THR A 70 -9.72 -8.74 8.04
N GLU A 71 -9.68 -9.78 8.86
CA GLU A 71 -9.63 -11.18 8.41
C GLU A 71 -10.85 -11.57 7.56
N THR A 72 -12.03 -11.04 7.89
CA THR A 72 -13.26 -11.32 7.16
C THR A 72 -13.24 -10.69 5.77
N VAL A 73 -12.87 -9.40 5.68
CA VAL A 73 -12.69 -8.70 4.40
C VAL A 73 -11.57 -9.33 3.58
N TRP A 74 -10.48 -9.75 4.23
CA TRP A 74 -9.36 -10.42 3.58
C TRP A 74 -9.77 -11.73 2.91
N ARG A 75 -10.57 -12.56 3.59
CA ARG A 75 -11.15 -13.78 3.01
C ARG A 75 -12.06 -13.49 1.80
N GLN A 76 -12.85 -12.43 1.86
CA GLN A 76 -13.68 -12.02 0.73
C GLN A 76 -12.81 -11.59 -0.46
N ALA A 77 -11.77 -10.80 -0.24
CA ALA A 77 -10.88 -10.37 -1.30
C ALA A 77 -10.09 -11.57 -1.90
N ASN A 78 -9.70 -12.56 -1.08
CA ASN A 78 -9.12 -13.83 -1.58
C ASN A 78 -10.09 -14.60 -2.47
N LYS A 79 -11.37 -14.70 -2.09
CA LYS A 79 -12.41 -15.39 -2.87
C LYS A 79 -12.58 -14.80 -4.28
N TYR A 80 -12.36 -13.50 -4.44
CA TYR A 80 -12.47 -12.81 -5.73
C TYR A 80 -11.12 -12.55 -6.40
N GLU A 81 -10.02 -13.09 -5.86
CA GLU A 81 -8.67 -12.96 -6.40
C GLU A 81 -8.27 -11.49 -6.68
N VAL A 82 -8.75 -10.55 -5.85
CA VAL A 82 -8.51 -9.11 -6.05
C VAL A 82 -7.07 -8.75 -5.68
N PRO A 83 -6.22 -8.30 -6.62
CA PRO A 83 -4.90 -7.76 -6.34
C PRO A 83 -4.98 -6.62 -5.32
N ARG A 84 -4.09 -6.63 -4.33
CA ARG A 84 -4.18 -5.65 -3.24
C ARG A 84 -2.84 -5.27 -2.65
N MET A 85 -2.85 -4.08 -2.07
CA MET A 85 -1.77 -3.53 -1.26
C MET A 85 -2.30 -3.14 0.12
N VAL A 86 -1.39 -2.94 1.07
CA VAL A 86 -1.72 -2.51 2.43
C VAL A 86 -1.15 -1.13 2.70
N PHE A 87 -1.98 -0.24 3.24
CA PHE A 87 -1.56 1.04 3.77
C PHE A 87 -1.75 1.06 5.29
N VAL A 88 -0.64 1.04 6.03
CA VAL A 88 -0.64 1.18 7.50
C VAL A 88 -0.76 2.66 7.84
N ASN A 89 -1.97 3.06 8.18
CA ASN A 89 -2.34 4.43 8.49
C ASN A 89 -2.24 4.71 10.00
N LYS A 90 -2.37 5.98 10.38
CA LYS A 90 -2.33 6.48 11.77
C LYS A 90 -0.98 6.24 12.44
N MET A 91 0.11 6.37 11.68
CA MET A 91 1.47 6.27 12.20
C MET A 91 1.83 7.37 13.20
N ASP A 92 1.00 8.41 13.29
CA ASP A 92 1.07 9.49 14.27
C ASP A 92 0.54 9.11 15.66
N ARG A 93 -0.11 7.96 15.83
CA ARG A 93 -0.73 7.58 17.11
C ARG A 93 0.24 6.86 18.05
N THR A 94 0.01 7.01 19.35
CA THR A 94 0.69 6.22 20.38
C THR A 94 0.54 4.72 20.13
N GLY A 95 1.66 4.00 20.26
CA GLY A 95 1.75 2.56 19.99
C GLY A 95 1.66 2.18 18.51
N ALA A 96 1.78 3.14 17.58
CA ALA A 96 1.89 2.83 16.16
C ALA A 96 3.24 2.17 15.86
N ASP A 97 3.19 0.99 15.24
CA ASP A 97 4.37 0.19 14.93
C ASP A 97 4.14 -0.50 13.57
N PHE A 98 4.83 0.00 12.55
CA PHE A 98 4.68 -0.48 11.17
C PHE A 98 5.13 -1.93 11.01
N LEU A 99 6.32 -2.27 11.50
CA LEU A 99 6.90 -3.60 11.33
C LEU A 99 6.10 -4.67 12.08
N ARG A 100 5.55 -4.33 13.25
CA ARG A 100 4.61 -5.21 13.96
C ARG A 100 3.35 -5.47 13.15
N VAL A 101 2.76 -4.45 12.52
CA VAL A 101 1.58 -4.63 11.66
C VAL A 101 1.92 -5.48 10.43
N VAL A 102 3.07 -5.25 9.81
CA VAL A 102 3.60 -6.11 8.72
C VAL A 102 3.72 -7.57 9.18
N GLY A 103 4.30 -7.83 10.36
CA GLY A 103 4.39 -9.17 10.93
C GLY A 103 3.02 -9.82 11.20
N GLN A 104 2.01 -9.02 11.56
CA GLN A 104 0.64 -9.51 11.72
C GLN A 104 -0.02 -9.88 10.40
N ILE A 105 0.28 -9.19 9.28
CA ILE A 105 -0.21 -9.58 7.95
C ILE A 105 0.30 -11.00 7.62
N LYS A 106 1.58 -11.28 7.89
CA LYS A 106 2.16 -12.61 7.69
C LYS A 106 1.50 -13.67 8.58
N THR A 107 1.39 -13.40 9.87
CA THR A 107 0.99 -14.41 10.86
C THR A 107 -0.52 -14.60 11.00
N ARG A 108 -1.33 -13.55 10.81
CA ARG A 108 -2.80 -13.60 10.96
C ARG A 108 -3.54 -13.74 9.64
N LEU A 109 -3.04 -13.12 8.58
CA LEU A 109 -3.69 -13.17 7.26
C LEU A 109 -3.09 -14.23 6.34
N ALA A 110 -2.02 -14.90 6.79
CA ALA A 110 -1.28 -15.92 6.02
C ALA A 110 -0.88 -15.42 4.62
N ALA A 111 -0.47 -14.16 4.53
CA ALA A 111 -0.03 -13.51 3.30
C ALA A 111 1.49 -13.24 3.33
N THR A 112 2.06 -12.90 2.17
CA THR A 112 3.47 -12.54 2.03
C THR A 112 3.60 -11.02 1.94
N PRO A 113 3.75 -10.29 3.06
CA PRO A 113 3.92 -8.85 3.01
C PRO A 113 5.33 -8.48 2.53
N VAL A 114 5.42 -7.48 1.65
CA VAL A 114 6.68 -6.89 1.17
C VAL A 114 6.63 -5.39 1.47
N PRO A 115 7.32 -4.90 2.51
CA PRO A 115 7.40 -3.48 2.79
C PRO A 115 8.14 -2.74 1.68
N ILE A 116 7.51 -1.72 1.10
CA ILE A 116 8.18 -0.81 0.14
C ILE A 116 8.49 0.56 0.76
N HIS A 117 7.92 0.84 1.93
CA HIS A 117 8.25 2.00 2.74
C HIS A 117 8.70 1.59 4.14
N LEU A 118 9.48 2.44 4.80
CA LEU A 118 9.80 2.38 6.23
C LEU A 118 9.47 3.71 6.90
N ASN A 119 8.80 3.71 8.06
CA ASN A 119 8.43 4.96 8.74
C ASN A 119 9.65 5.68 9.36
N ILE A 120 9.69 7.00 9.22
CA ILE A 120 10.68 7.86 9.90
C ILE A 120 10.04 8.45 11.14
N GLY A 121 10.56 8.03 12.31
CA GLY A 121 9.98 8.37 13.60
C GLY A 121 8.67 7.60 13.89
N THR A 122 8.15 7.79 15.09
CA THR A 122 6.95 7.12 15.59
C THR A 122 6.07 8.11 16.34
N GLU A 123 4.77 7.83 16.37
CA GLU A 123 3.80 8.62 17.15
C GLU A 123 3.85 10.11 16.78
N ASP A 124 3.88 11.01 17.77
CA ASP A 124 3.98 12.45 17.54
C ASP A 124 5.23 12.86 16.75
N ASN A 125 6.29 12.05 16.79
CA ASN A 125 7.54 12.27 16.06
C ASN A 125 7.56 11.64 14.66
N PHE A 126 6.44 11.08 14.17
CA PHE A 126 6.34 10.63 12.79
C PHE A 126 6.54 11.80 11.82
N LYS A 127 7.60 11.74 11.01
CA LYS A 127 8.04 12.84 10.13
C LYS A 127 7.85 12.56 8.65
N GLY A 128 7.91 11.31 8.24
CA GLY A 128 7.90 10.91 6.84
C GLY A 128 8.13 9.42 6.69
N VAL A 129 8.53 9.00 5.48
CA VAL A 129 8.85 7.60 5.19
C VAL A 129 10.12 7.52 4.35
N VAL A 130 10.83 6.41 4.44
CA VAL A 130 11.86 6.02 3.48
C VAL A 130 11.20 5.26 2.34
N ASP A 131 11.45 5.67 1.11
CA ASP A 131 11.21 4.88 -0.09
C ASP A 131 12.33 3.85 -0.23
N LEU A 132 12.00 2.57 -0.02
CA LEU A 132 12.97 1.48 -0.06
C LEU A 132 13.35 1.09 -1.48
N ILE A 133 12.62 1.54 -2.51
CA ILE A 133 12.99 1.26 -3.91
C ILE A 133 14.04 2.30 -4.35
N LYS A 134 13.79 3.58 -4.05
CA LYS A 134 14.72 4.68 -4.40
C LYS A 134 15.85 4.86 -3.40
N MET A 135 15.74 4.24 -2.22
CA MET A 135 16.65 4.41 -1.09
C MET A 135 16.82 5.88 -0.69
N LYS A 136 15.69 6.59 -0.54
CA LYS A 136 15.65 8.00 -0.11
C LYS A 136 14.56 8.23 0.93
N ALA A 137 14.81 9.17 1.84
CA ALA A 137 13.77 9.67 2.73
C ALA A 137 12.84 10.63 1.95
N ILE A 138 11.54 10.46 2.10
CA ILE A 138 10.52 11.38 1.60
C ILE A 138 10.04 12.24 2.77
N ASN A 139 10.26 13.55 2.63
CA ASN A 139 9.82 14.54 3.59
C ASN A 139 8.74 15.42 2.95
N TRP A 140 7.52 15.36 3.48
CA TRP A 140 6.41 16.19 3.01
C TRP A 140 6.36 17.50 3.76
N ASN A 141 6.16 18.59 3.02
CA ASN A 141 6.01 19.91 3.60
C ASN A 141 4.71 20.00 4.42
N GLU A 142 4.82 20.35 5.69
CA GLU A 142 3.66 20.50 6.57
C GLU A 142 2.87 21.78 6.26
N GLU A 143 3.53 22.82 5.73
CA GLU A 143 2.92 24.13 5.47
C GLU A 143 1.84 24.08 4.38
N ASP A 144 2.01 23.20 3.38
CA ASP A 144 1.08 23.04 2.27
C ASP A 144 0.26 21.74 2.36
N GLN A 145 0.22 21.12 3.55
CA GLN A 145 -0.50 19.86 3.79
C GLN A 145 0.01 18.72 2.88
N GLY A 146 1.31 18.67 2.60
CA GLY A 146 1.96 17.63 1.82
C GLY A 146 1.72 17.72 0.32
N MET A 147 1.39 18.91 -0.19
CA MET A 147 1.34 19.14 -1.65
C MET A 147 2.75 19.12 -2.26
N THR A 148 3.77 19.53 -1.51
CA THR A 148 5.17 19.43 -1.91
C THR A 148 5.96 18.48 -1.02
N PHE A 149 7.03 17.93 -1.57
CA PHE A 149 7.93 17.04 -0.87
C PHE A 149 9.38 17.21 -1.35
N SER A 150 10.33 16.77 -0.53
CA SER A 150 11.74 16.64 -0.87
C SER A 150 12.19 15.19 -0.72
N TYR A 151 13.09 14.76 -1.59
CA TYR A 151 13.91 13.58 -1.34
C TYR A 151 15.16 13.99 -0.56
N GLU A 152 15.40 13.29 0.54
CA GLU A 152 16.53 13.52 1.44
C GLU A 152 17.32 12.22 1.63
N GLU A 153 18.53 12.34 2.21
CA GLU A 153 19.29 11.17 2.63
C GLU A 153 18.54 10.44 3.77
N ILE A 154 18.65 9.12 3.78
CA ILE A 154 18.06 8.29 4.84
C ILE A 154 18.77 8.65 6.17
N PRO A 155 18.03 8.92 7.26
CA PRO A 155 18.62 9.15 8.57
C PRO A 155 19.57 8.02 8.98
N ALA A 156 20.72 8.37 9.57
CA ALA A 156 21.79 7.41 9.85
C ALA A 156 21.33 6.23 10.72
N GLU A 157 20.39 6.47 11.63
CA GLU A 157 19.80 5.47 12.51
C GLU A 157 18.88 4.48 11.81
N LEU A 158 18.38 4.80 10.61
CA LEU A 158 17.53 3.93 9.79
C LEU A 158 18.28 3.30 8.62
N LYS A 159 19.49 3.76 8.32
CA LYS A 159 20.23 3.35 7.11
C LYS A 159 20.43 1.84 7.03
N ASP A 160 20.99 1.22 8.07
CA ASP A 160 21.24 -0.22 8.09
C ASP A 160 19.94 -1.02 7.94
N LYS A 161 18.85 -0.57 8.59
CA LYS A 161 17.55 -1.23 8.50
C LYS A 161 16.91 -1.06 7.12
N ALA A 162 17.06 0.12 6.51
CA ALA A 162 16.58 0.37 5.16
C ALA A 162 17.35 -0.47 4.13
N GLU A 163 18.67 -0.64 4.28
CA GLU A 163 19.48 -1.51 3.42
C GLU A 163 19.08 -2.98 3.56
N GLU A 164 18.86 -3.47 4.78
CA GLU A 164 18.34 -4.83 5.02
C GLU A 164 16.99 -5.04 4.32
N MET A 165 16.04 -4.13 4.53
CA MET A 165 14.70 -4.24 3.94
C MET A 165 14.69 -4.02 2.43
N HIS A 166 15.61 -3.21 1.90
CA HIS A 166 15.81 -3.06 0.47
C HIS A 166 16.25 -4.39 -0.16
N ASN A 167 17.21 -5.08 0.45
CA ASN A 167 17.66 -6.37 -0.05
C ASN A 167 16.52 -7.40 -0.05
N GLU A 168 15.74 -7.50 1.03
CA GLU A 168 14.56 -8.36 1.09
C GLU A 168 13.52 -8.00 0.01
N LEU A 169 13.34 -6.70 -0.27
CA LEU A 169 12.46 -6.20 -1.32
C LEU A 169 12.97 -6.57 -2.72
N VAL A 170 14.26 -6.47 -2.97
CA VAL A 170 14.88 -6.82 -4.26
C VAL A 170 14.83 -8.32 -4.49
N GLU A 171 15.09 -9.13 -3.46
CA GLU A 171 14.89 -10.58 -3.49
C GLU A 171 13.44 -10.93 -3.85
N ALA A 172 12.47 -10.28 -3.21
CA ALA A 172 11.07 -10.46 -3.53
C ALA A 172 10.73 -10.02 -4.98
N ALA A 173 11.35 -8.98 -5.51
CA ALA A 173 11.16 -8.60 -6.91
C ALA A 173 11.77 -9.63 -7.87
N ALA A 174 12.95 -10.17 -7.55
CA ALA A 174 13.66 -11.16 -8.36
C ALA A 174 12.87 -12.47 -8.54
N GLU A 175 12.12 -12.88 -7.52
CA GLU A 175 11.24 -14.07 -7.55
C GLU A 175 10.08 -13.99 -8.55
N ALA A 176 9.85 -12.84 -9.20
CA ALA A 176 8.73 -12.68 -10.12
C ALA A 176 8.84 -13.56 -11.39
N ASN A 177 10.05 -13.80 -11.89
CA ASN A 177 10.29 -14.66 -13.06
C ASN A 177 11.75 -15.13 -13.12
N GLU A 178 12.03 -16.13 -13.97
CA GLU A 178 13.36 -16.73 -14.12
C GLU A 178 14.42 -15.73 -14.60
N GLU A 179 14.05 -14.75 -15.43
CA GLU A 179 14.98 -13.74 -15.96
C GLU A 179 15.51 -12.84 -14.84
N LEU A 180 14.62 -12.28 -14.03
CA LEU A 180 15.00 -11.42 -12.89
C LEU A 180 15.74 -12.21 -11.82
N MET A 181 15.34 -13.45 -11.55
CA MET A 181 16.03 -14.33 -10.60
C MET A 181 17.47 -14.61 -11.03
N ASN A 182 17.68 -15.01 -12.29
CA ASN A 182 19.02 -15.30 -12.80
C ASN A 182 19.90 -14.05 -12.78
N LYS A 183 19.37 -12.90 -13.20
CA LYS A 183 20.10 -11.63 -13.16
C LYS A 183 20.52 -11.28 -11.73
N TYR A 184 19.62 -11.39 -10.76
CA TYR A 184 19.93 -11.12 -9.36
C TYR A 184 21.01 -12.06 -8.80
N LEU A 185 20.97 -13.36 -9.15
CA LEU A 185 21.98 -14.33 -8.73
C LEU A 185 23.36 -14.11 -9.37
N GLU A 186 23.41 -13.61 -10.60
CA GLU A 186 24.66 -13.38 -11.35
C GLU A 186 25.29 -12.02 -11.05
N GLU A 187 24.48 -10.95 -11.05
CA GLU A 187 24.94 -9.57 -10.95
C GLU A 187 24.79 -9.00 -9.52
N GLY A 188 23.91 -9.57 -8.69
CA GLY A 188 23.65 -9.12 -7.31
C GLY A 188 22.74 -7.90 -7.18
N GLU A 189 22.35 -7.25 -8.29
CA GLU A 189 21.57 -6.02 -8.28
C GLU A 189 20.48 -6.04 -9.37
N LEU A 190 19.37 -5.35 -9.13
CA LEU A 190 18.32 -5.07 -10.11
C LEU A 190 18.14 -3.56 -10.25
N THR A 191 17.84 -3.09 -11.44
CA THR A 191 17.53 -1.67 -11.66
C THR A 191 16.18 -1.30 -11.03
N GLU A 192 15.95 -0.01 -10.73
CA GLU A 192 14.65 0.46 -10.21
C GLU A 192 13.48 -0.01 -11.09
N ALA A 193 13.62 0.06 -12.41
CA ALA A 193 12.58 -0.38 -13.34
C ALA A 193 12.29 -1.88 -13.24
N GLU A 194 13.32 -2.71 -13.09
CA GLU A 194 13.20 -4.17 -12.94
C GLU A 194 12.58 -4.55 -11.60
N ILE A 195 12.99 -3.88 -10.51
CA ILE A 195 12.39 -4.05 -9.18
C ILE A 195 10.89 -3.75 -9.27
N LYS A 196 10.52 -2.60 -9.84
CA LYS A 196 9.11 -2.21 -9.99
C LYS A 196 8.32 -3.20 -10.83
N ALA A 197 8.89 -3.68 -11.93
CA ALA A 197 8.24 -4.67 -12.80
C ALA A 197 8.01 -6.00 -12.06
N GLY A 198 9.01 -6.50 -11.34
CA GLY A 198 8.90 -7.73 -10.55
C GLY A 198 7.84 -7.62 -9.45
N LEU A 199 7.88 -6.53 -8.67
CA LEU A 199 6.88 -6.27 -7.62
C LEU A 199 5.46 -6.14 -8.19
N ARG A 200 5.29 -5.43 -9.31
CA ARG A 200 3.99 -5.32 -9.99
C ARG A 200 3.48 -6.69 -10.42
N GLN A 201 4.30 -7.48 -11.12
CA GLN A 201 3.90 -8.80 -11.60
C GLN A 201 3.40 -9.69 -10.46
N ARG A 202 4.14 -9.76 -9.35
CA ARG A 202 3.75 -10.56 -8.17
C ARG A 202 2.53 -10.01 -7.44
N THR A 203 2.36 -8.68 -7.43
CA THR A 203 1.16 -8.03 -6.87
C THR A 203 -0.10 -8.38 -7.68
N LEU A 204 -0.03 -8.30 -9.00
CA LEU A 204 -1.14 -8.67 -9.89
C LEU A 204 -1.50 -10.15 -9.79
N ASN A 205 -0.51 -11.01 -9.52
CA ASN A 205 -0.73 -12.45 -9.30
C ASN A 205 -1.24 -12.79 -7.87
N ASN A 206 -1.43 -11.80 -6.99
CA ASN A 206 -1.76 -12.00 -5.58
C ASN A 206 -0.72 -12.85 -4.80
N GLU A 207 0.53 -12.86 -5.23
CA GLU A 207 1.60 -13.63 -4.57
C GLU A 207 2.18 -12.89 -3.37
N ILE A 208 2.22 -11.56 -3.46
CA ILE A 208 2.75 -10.66 -2.44
C ILE A 208 1.77 -9.53 -2.15
N ILE A 209 1.95 -8.90 -0.99
CA ILE A 209 1.18 -7.73 -0.56
C ILE A 209 2.17 -6.59 -0.29
N LEU A 210 2.20 -5.61 -1.18
CA LEU A 210 3.04 -4.43 -0.95
C LEU A 210 2.51 -3.65 0.25
N CYS A 211 3.40 -3.35 1.20
CA CYS A 211 3.07 -2.69 2.46
C CYS A 211 3.69 -1.30 2.50
N LEU A 212 2.83 -0.30 2.65
CA LEU A 212 3.16 1.11 2.78
C LEU A 212 2.73 1.61 4.15
N CYS A 213 3.26 2.75 4.58
CA CYS A 213 2.80 3.41 5.79
C CYS A 213 2.66 4.93 5.61
N GLY A 214 1.90 5.55 6.50
CA GLY A 214 1.72 7.00 6.52
C GLY A 214 0.75 7.46 7.60
N SER A 215 0.49 8.76 7.60
CA SER A 215 -0.55 9.39 8.40
C SER A 215 -1.41 10.26 7.51
N ALA A 216 -2.65 9.81 7.27
CA ALA A 216 -3.66 10.63 6.59
C ALA A 216 -4.02 11.89 7.41
N PHE A 217 -3.91 11.84 8.74
CA PHE A 217 -4.18 12.99 9.59
C PHE A 217 -3.11 14.09 9.45
N LYS A 218 -1.84 13.70 9.37
CA LYS A 218 -0.72 14.63 9.14
C LYS A 218 -0.46 14.92 7.65
N ASN A 219 -1.25 14.35 6.73
CA ASN A 219 -1.08 14.45 5.27
C ASN A 219 0.29 13.96 4.75
N LYS A 220 0.82 12.87 5.33
CA LYS A 220 2.13 12.30 4.97
C LYS A 220 1.97 10.84 4.53
N GLY A 221 2.45 10.51 3.33
CA GLY A 221 2.48 9.14 2.80
C GLY A 221 1.25 8.72 1.97
N VAL A 222 0.15 9.48 2.00
CA VAL A 222 -1.03 9.19 1.15
C VAL A 222 -0.69 9.41 -0.33
N GLN A 223 0.12 10.43 -0.62
CA GLN A 223 0.60 10.79 -1.95
C GLN A 223 1.41 9.64 -2.57
N ALA A 224 2.41 9.13 -1.83
CA ALA A 224 3.21 7.99 -2.27
C ALA A 224 2.38 6.69 -2.39
N MET A 225 1.32 6.54 -1.58
CA MET A 225 0.37 5.44 -1.75
C MET A 225 -0.42 5.55 -3.07
N LEU A 226 -0.85 6.75 -3.47
CA LEU A 226 -1.51 6.97 -4.77
C LEU A 226 -0.57 6.71 -5.95
N ASP A 227 0.71 7.03 -5.82
CA ASP A 227 1.73 6.65 -6.82
C ASP A 227 1.83 5.13 -6.93
N ALA A 228 1.91 4.43 -5.79
CA ALA A 228 1.95 2.97 -5.75
C ALA A 228 0.67 2.31 -6.30
N VAL A 229 -0.51 2.95 -6.18
CA VAL A 229 -1.74 2.48 -6.85
C VAL A 229 -1.54 2.44 -8.36
N ILE A 230 -0.96 3.48 -8.97
CA ILE A 230 -0.68 3.50 -10.40
C ILE A 230 0.39 2.46 -10.76
N GLU A 231 1.47 2.40 -9.98
CA GLU A 231 2.61 1.53 -10.29
C GLU A 231 2.30 0.04 -10.13
N TYR A 232 1.48 -0.37 -9.15
CA TYR A 232 1.38 -1.79 -8.76
C TYR A 232 -0.03 -2.40 -8.84
N LEU A 233 -1.09 -1.60 -8.88
CA LEU A 233 -2.45 -2.13 -9.06
C LEU A 233 -2.83 -2.23 -10.55
N PRO A 234 -3.76 -3.14 -10.91
CA PRO A 234 -4.12 -3.35 -12.30
C PRO A 234 -4.97 -2.21 -12.86
N SER A 235 -4.87 -2.04 -14.17
CA SER A 235 -5.86 -1.35 -14.98
C SER A 235 -7.03 -2.29 -15.32
N PRO A 236 -8.19 -1.75 -15.75
CA PRO A 236 -9.35 -2.56 -16.12
C PRO A 236 -9.09 -3.58 -17.25
N THR A 237 -8.02 -3.39 -18.04
CA THR A 237 -7.61 -4.30 -19.11
C THR A 237 -6.73 -5.46 -18.64
N GLU A 238 -6.23 -5.41 -17.41
CA GLU A 238 -5.32 -6.41 -16.83
C GLU A 238 -6.04 -7.39 -15.88
N VAL A 239 -7.34 -7.19 -15.65
CA VAL A 239 -8.15 -8.08 -14.81
C VAL A 239 -9.06 -9.01 -15.63
N LYS A 240 -9.49 -10.11 -15.01
CA LYS A 240 -10.47 -11.02 -15.60
C LYS A 240 -11.80 -10.28 -15.82
N ALA A 241 -12.43 -10.50 -16.96
CA ALA A 241 -13.73 -9.89 -17.25
C ALA A 241 -14.78 -10.26 -16.19
N ILE A 242 -15.45 -9.25 -15.63
CA ILE A 242 -16.50 -9.43 -14.64
C ILE A 242 -17.68 -10.17 -15.30
N ARG A 243 -18.01 -11.36 -14.78
CA ARG A 243 -19.23 -12.07 -15.19
C ARG A 243 -20.41 -11.54 -14.39
N GLY A 244 -21.34 -10.89 -15.08
CA GLY A 244 -22.66 -10.54 -14.53
C GLY A 244 -23.46 -11.79 -14.14
N ILE A 245 -24.42 -11.62 -13.23
CA ILE A 245 -25.44 -12.64 -12.92
C ILE A 245 -26.62 -12.44 -13.87
#